data_AF-A0A7W0U0D9-F1
#
_entry.id   AF-A0A7W0U0D9-F1
#
_cell.length_a   1.000
_cell.length_b   1.000
_cell.length_c   1.000
_cell.angle_alpha   90.00
_cell.angle_beta   90.00
_cell.angle_gamma   90.00
#
_symmetry.space_group_name_H-M   'P 1'
#
loop_
_entity.id
_entity.type
_entity.pdbx_description
1 polymer ?
#
loop_
_entity_poly.entity_id
_entity_poly.type
_entity_poly.pdbx_seq_one_letter_code
_entity_poly.pdbx_strand_id
1 'polypeptide(L)'
;MELAAARGWLDRSWASVHPWGSRRVYPNFPDPDLQDWADAYYGTNYDRLLRAKGMYDPANWFRFPQSLLSPSRHRISGTPRHTPERARAGHRR
;
A
#
# COMPACT_ATOMS: atom_id res chain seq x y z
N MET A 1 -30.72 18.25 2.29
CA MET A 1 -31.56 17.15 2.81
C MET A 1 -31.60 15.95 1.86
N GLU A 2 -31.82 16.17 0.56
CA GLU A 2 -31.94 15.08 -0.43
C GLU A 2 -30.69 14.18 -0.54
N LEU A 3 -29.49 14.77 -0.57
CA LEU A 3 -28.23 14.00 -0.61
C LEU A 3 -28.07 13.06 0.60
N ALA A 4 -28.44 13.53 1.80
CA ALA A 4 -28.37 12.74 3.02
C ALA A 4 -29.42 11.59 3.01
N ALA A 5 -30.61 11.85 2.46
CA ALA A 5 -31.64 10.83 2.31
C ALA A 5 -31.22 9.75 1.30
N ALA A 6 -30.65 10.16 0.16
CA ALA A 6 -30.12 9.26 -0.87
C ALA A 6 -28.98 8.39 -0.31
N ARG A 7 -28.05 9.01 0.43
CA ARG A 7 -26.95 8.29 1.10
C ARG A 7 -27.48 7.27 2.10
N GLY A 8 -28.41 7.68 2.97
CA GLY A 8 -29.01 6.77 3.95
C GLY A 8 -29.78 5.61 3.31
N TRP A 9 -30.41 5.81 2.15
CA TRP A 9 -31.06 4.72 1.41
C TRP A 9 -30.03 3.72 0.87
N LEU A 10 -28.91 4.20 0.33
CA LEU A 10 -27.82 3.35 -0.15
C LEU A 10 -27.22 2.51 0.98
N ASP A 11 -26.90 3.15 2.11
CA ASP A 11 -26.31 2.49 3.28
C ASP A 11 -27.23 1.36 3.80
N ARG A 12 -28.54 1.63 3.91
CA ARG A 12 -29.53 0.61 4.33
C ARG A 12 -29.67 -0.53 3.32
N SER A 13 -29.69 -0.20 2.03
CA SER A 13 -29.78 -1.19 0.96
C SER A 13 -28.58 -2.14 0.99
N TRP A 14 -27.37 -1.58 1.07
CA TRP A 14 -26.13 -2.34 1.22
C TRP A 14 -26.17 -3.26 2.45
N ALA A 15 -26.49 -2.71 3.63
CA ALA A 15 -26.52 -3.47 4.89
C ALA A 15 -27.51 -4.65 4.87
N SER A 16 -28.60 -4.55 4.11
CA SER A 16 -29.61 -5.62 4.03
C SER A 16 -29.17 -6.83 3.20
N VAL A 17 -28.38 -6.62 2.14
CA VAL A 17 -27.99 -7.68 1.19
C VAL A 17 -26.58 -8.18 1.40
N HIS A 18 -25.65 -7.32 1.85
CA HIS A 18 -24.23 -7.63 1.95
C HIS A 18 -23.90 -8.88 2.79
N PRO A 19 -24.55 -9.15 3.95
CA PRO A 19 -24.26 -10.34 4.76
C PRO A 19 -24.50 -11.68 4.05
N TRP A 20 -25.34 -11.69 3.00
CA TRP A 20 -25.69 -12.86 2.21
C TRP A 20 -24.78 -13.06 0.98
N GLY A 21 -23.89 -12.10 0.71
CA GLY A 21 -22.92 -12.17 -0.38
C GLY A 21 -21.57 -12.76 0.03
N SER A 22 -20.59 -12.66 -0.87
CA SER A 22 -19.21 -13.15 -0.66
C SER A 22 -18.40 -12.34 0.34
N ARG A 23 -18.93 -11.22 0.84
CA ARG A 23 -18.20 -10.18 1.58
C ARG A 23 -17.03 -9.53 0.80
N ARG A 24 -16.94 -9.76 -0.51
CA ARG A 24 -15.93 -9.15 -1.39
C ARG A 24 -16.52 -7.98 -2.18
N VAL A 25 -15.69 -7.04 -2.58
CA VAL A 25 -16.03 -5.88 -3.42
C VAL A 25 -15.11 -5.86 -4.63
N TYR A 26 -15.62 -5.42 -5.78
CA TYR A 26 -14.82 -5.31 -6.99
C TYR A 26 -14.06 -3.96 -7.02
N PRO A 27 -12.71 -3.95 -7.15
CA PRO A 27 -11.91 -2.73 -7.01
C PRO A 27 -12.25 -1.58 -7.97
N ASN A 28 -12.89 -1.86 -9.12
CA ASN A 28 -13.30 -0.81 -10.06
C ASN A 28 -14.52 0.01 -9.58
N PHE A 29 -15.13 -0.36 -8.46
CA PHE A 29 -16.13 0.43 -7.74
C PHE A 29 -15.56 0.85 -6.38
N PRO A 30 -14.76 1.93 -6.34
CA PRO A 30 -14.15 2.39 -5.10
C PRO A 30 -15.22 2.90 -4.13
N ASP A 31 -15.18 2.40 -2.89
CA ASP A 31 -16.02 2.81 -1.78
C ASP A 31 -15.14 3.44 -0.70
N PRO A 32 -15.12 4.79 -0.58
CA PRO A 32 -14.33 5.49 0.42
C PRO A 32 -14.69 5.15 1.87
N ASP A 33 -15.90 4.62 2.11
CA ASP A 33 -16.43 4.32 3.45
C ASP A 33 -16.23 2.85 3.85
N LEU A 34 -15.61 2.04 2.97
CA LEU A 34 -15.29 0.64 3.23
C LEU A 34 -14.09 0.52 4.18
N GLN A 35 -14.37 0.12 5.43
CA GLN A 35 -13.36 0.05 6.50
C GLN A 35 -12.35 -1.09 6.29
N ASP A 36 -12.81 -2.26 5.85
CA ASP A 36 -12.02 -3.48 5.64
C ASP A 36 -11.59 -3.66 4.17
N TRP A 37 -11.42 -2.55 3.45
CA TRP A 37 -11.20 -2.51 2.00
C TRP A 37 -10.10 -3.44 1.50
N ALA A 38 -9.01 -3.60 2.26
CA ALA A 38 -7.88 -4.44 1.85
C ALA A 38 -8.29 -5.90 1.67
N ASP A 39 -9.01 -6.47 2.64
CA ASP A 39 -9.54 -7.81 2.53
C ASP A 39 -10.72 -7.83 1.54
N ALA A 40 -11.67 -6.91 1.67
CA ALA A 40 -12.84 -6.86 0.80
C ALA A 40 -12.49 -6.83 -0.70
N TYR A 41 -11.47 -6.06 -1.10
CA TYR A 41 -11.03 -5.95 -2.50
C TYR A 41 -10.07 -7.06 -2.94
N TYR A 42 -9.11 -7.44 -2.10
CA TYR A 42 -7.98 -8.27 -2.55
C TYR A 42 -7.90 -9.64 -1.89
N GLY A 43 -8.48 -9.80 -0.70
CA GLY A 43 -8.45 -11.03 0.06
C GLY A 43 -7.06 -11.64 0.17
N THR A 44 -6.96 -12.93 -0.13
CA THR A 44 -5.70 -13.68 -0.10
C THR A 44 -4.64 -13.17 -1.08
N ASN A 45 -4.99 -12.31 -2.04
CA ASN A 45 -4.04 -11.69 -2.95
C ASN A 45 -3.34 -10.46 -2.36
N TYR A 46 -3.83 -9.90 -1.25
CA TYR A 46 -3.32 -8.65 -0.68
C TYR A 46 -1.81 -8.68 -0.47
N ASP A 47 -1.29 -9.74 0.16
CA ASP A 47 0.16 -9.88 0.42
C ASP A 47 0.99 -9.98 -0.87
N ARG A 48 0.48 -10.66 -1.91
CA ARG A 48 1.15 -10.75 -3.20
C ARG A 48 1.22 -9.38 -3.88
N LEU A 49 0.15 -8.60 -3.75
CA LEU A 49 0.08 -7.24 -4.30
C LEU A 49 1.00 -6.27 -3.54
N LEU A 50 1.11 -6.38 -2.22
CA LEU A 50 2.10 -5.61 -1.44
C LEU A 50 3.54 -5.91 -1.88
N ARG A 51 3.87 -7.19 -2.14
CA ARG A 51 5.18 -7.57 -2.70
C ARG A 51 5.42 -6.96 -4.07
N ALA A 52 4.43 -7.00 -4.96
CA ALA A 52 4.52 -6.37 -6.27
C ALA A 52 4.71 -4.84 -6.16
N LYS A 53 3.95 -4.17 -5.28
CA LYS A 53 4.08 -2.73 -5.00
C LYS A 53 5.48 -2.39 -4.49
N GLY A 54 6.04 -3.18 -3.58
CA GLY A 54 7.40 -2.99 -3.08
C GLY A 54 8.50 -3.19 -4.13
N MET A 55 8.27 -4.09 -5.11
CA MET A 55 9.18 -4.34 -6.23
C MET A 55 9.15 -3.21 -7.26
N TYR A 56 7.96 -2.80 -7.68
CA TYR A 56 7.77 -1.90 -8.82
C TYR A 56 7.59 -0.42 -8.44
N ASP A 57 7.10 -0.12 -7.23
CA ASP A 57 6.97 1.25 -6.71
C ASP A 57 7.45 1.36 -5.25
N PRO A 58 8.77 1.19 -5.00
CA PRO A 58 9.35 1.26 -3.67
C PRO A 58 9.30 2.64 -3.02
N ALA A 59 9.18 3.71 -3.82
CA ALA A 59 9.08 5.08 -3.34
C ALA A 59 7.61 5.54 -3.13
N ASN A 60 6.65 4.66 -3.42
CA ASN A 60 5.22 4.90 -3.27
C ASN A 60 4.73 6.17 -4.01
N TRP A 61 5.15 6.31 -5.27
CA TRP A 61 4.72 7.38 -6.17
C TRP A 61 3.24 7.27 -6.50
N PHE A 62 2.78 6.05 -6.81
CA PHE A 62 1.37 5.79 -7.10
C PHE A 62 0.63 5.50 -5.79
N ARG A 63 -0.04 6.53 -5.26
CA ARG A 63 -0.82 6.47 -4.01
C ARG A 63 -2.12 7.24 -4.12
N PHE A 64 -3.14 6.75 -3.43
CA PHE A 64 -4.50 7.29 -3.31
C PHE A 64 -5.15 6.73 -2.02
N PRO A 65 -6.34 7.19 -1.58
CA PRO A 65 -6.90 6.87 -0.25
C PRO A 65 -6.92 5.37 0.13
N GLN A 66 -7.17 4.46 -0.82
CA GLN A 66 -7.16 3.01 -0.63
C GLN A 66 -6.10 2.32 -1.50
N SER A 67 -4.91 2.92 -1.60
CA SER A 67 -3.78 2.34 -2.33
C SER A 67 -3.00 1.32 -1.50
N LEU A 68 -2.40 0.34 -2.18
CA LEU A 68 -1.46 -0.61 -1.57
C LEU A 68 -0.28 0.15 -0.98
N LEU A 69 -0.02 -0.04 0.31
CA LEU A 69 1.13 0.56 0.96
C LEU A 69 2.40 -0.20 0.54
N SER A 70 3.42 0.53 0.09
CA SER A 70 4.72 -0.08 -0.14
C SER A 70 5.33 -0.46 1.21
N PRO A 71 5.68 -1.73 1.48
CA PRO A 71 6.39 -2.08 2.70
C PRO A 71 7.69 -1.29 2.72
N SER A 72 7.85 -0.40 3.71
CA SER A 72 9.03 0.45 3.79
C SER A 72 10.26 -0.44 3.80
N ARG A 73 11.08 -0.36 2.76
CA ARG A 73 12.42 -0.96 2.77
C ARG A 73 13.11 -0.35 3.99
N HIS A 74 13.33 -1.17 5.02
CA HIS A 74 14.11 -0.75 6.18
C HIS A 74 15.39 -0.12 5.64
N ARG A 75 15.57 1.17 5.90
CA ARG A 75 16.78 1.89 5.54
C ARG A 75 17.92 1.20 6.27
N ILE A 76 18.67 0.37 5.55
CA ILE A 76 19.93 -0.18 6.05
C ILE A 76 20.87 1.02 6.13
N SER A 77 20.88 1.68 7.29
CA SER A 77 21.85 2.71 7.61
C SER A 77 23.22 2.02 7.74
N GLY A 78 24.16 2.42 6.89
CA GLY A 78 25.60 2.26 7.16
C GLY A 78 26.36 1.41 6.16
N THR A 79 26.89 2.04 5.13
CA THR A 79 28.24 1.69 4.64
C THR A 79 29.06 2.98 4.66
N PRO A 80 30.11 3.10 5.49
CA PRO A 80 31.04 4.22 5.36
C PRO A 80 31.74 4.09 4.01
N ARG A 81 31.69 5.15 3.22
CA ARG A 81 32.41 5.25 1.96
C ARG A 81 33.91 5.32 2.32
N HIS A 82 34.64 4.23 2.12
CA HIS A 82 36.08 4.21 2.29
C HIS A 82 36.70 5.04 1.15
N THR A 83 37.18 6.23 1.47
CA THR A 83 38.03 7.02 0.57
C THR A 83 39.42 6.36 0.53
N PRO A 84 40.05 6.14 -0.64
CA PRO A 84 41.42 5.65 -0.66
C PRO A 84 42.37 6.84 -0.44
N GLU A 85 42.91 6.97 0.77
CA GLU A 85 44.01 7.89 1.03
C GLU A 85 45.31 7.27 0.51
N ARG A 86 45.89 7.90 -0.52
CA ARG A 86 47.23 7.59 -1.03
C ARG A 86 48.27 8.10 -0.02
N ALA A 87 48.83 7.20 0.79
CA ALA A 87 50.08 7.49 1.48
C ALA A 87 51.27 7.08 0.58
N ARG A 88 52.04 8.09 0.17
CA ARG A 88 53.38 7.96 -0.37
C ARG A 88 54.37 7.63 0.75
N ALA A 89 55.53 7.12 0.33
CA ALA A 89 56.83 7.10 0.99
C ALA A 89 57.20 5.85 1.80
N GLY A 90 58.09 5.06 1.21
CA GLY A 90 58.93 4.07 1.87
C GLY A 90 60.20 3.91 1.04
N HIS A 91 61.20 4.75 1.31
CA HIS A 91 62.52 4.75 0.68
C HIS A 91 63.52 4.29 1.75
N ARG A 92 64.36 3.29 1.42
CA ARG A 92 65.60 2.84 2.12
C ARG A 92 65.34 2.07 3.44
N ARG A 93 66.03 0.98 3.78
CA ARG A 93 67.23 0.26 3.32
C ARG A 93 66.97 -1.25 3.50
#